data_AF-A0AAV8VJ92-F1
#
_entry.id   AF-A0AAV8VJ92-F1
#
_cell.length_a   1.000
_cell.length_b   1.000
_cell.length_c   1.000
_cell.angle_alpha   90.00
_cell.angle_beta   90.00
_cell.angle_gamma   90.00
#
_symmetry.space_group_name_H-M   'P 1'
#
loop_
_entity.id
_entity.type
_entity.pdbx_description
1 polymer ?
#
loop_
_entity_poly.entity_id
_entity_poly.type
_entity_poly.pdbx_seq_one_letter_code
_entity_poly.pdbx_strand_id
1 'polypeptide(L)'
;MGLGFSVAWGVTSEEQKFSYVSQALDPRVAVEVREIIVNTPAENAYKTLKTQLVKRLNTFQEQKTRRLLEMEEMGDRKPSQFLRHLQTLAGTTVSDSMLRTLWFSRLPSSMQTMLAAQQDLSLERLADLADSILDLTGNRATVAAIANIDVASQIQQILSPLHEELANLWPS
;
A
#
# COMPACT_ATOMS: atom_id res chain seq x y z
N MET A 1 -2.76 -71.47 -11.11
CA MET A 1 -3.63 -70.27 -11.16
C MET A 1 -3.18 -69.33 -10.07
N GLY A 2 -2.43 -68.28 -10.41
CA GLY A 2 -1.94 -67.31 -9.43
C GLY A 2 -2.96 -66.19 -9.26
N LEU A 3 -3.63 -66.15 -8.11
CA LEU A 3 -4.39 -64.96 -7.68
C LEU A 3 -3.46 -64.08 -6.86
N GLY A 4 -2.68 -63.27 -7.56
CA GLY A 4 -1.97 -62.14 -6.97
C GLY A 4 -2.93 -60.96 -6.79
N PHE A 5 -3.70 -60.95 -5.71
CA PHE A 5 -4.32 -59.71 -5.23
C PHE A 5 -3.24 -58.87 -4.54
N SER A 6 -2.41 -58.21 -5.35
CA SER A 6 -1.41 -57.26 -4.89
C SER A 6 -1.64 -55.90 -5.55
N VAL A 7 -2.58 -55.12 -5.01
CA VAL A 7 -2.53 -53.65 -5.06
C VAL A 7 -3.28 -53.15 -3.80
N ALA A 8 -2.60 -53.06 -2.66
CA ALA A 8 -1.96 -51.85 -2.18
C ALA A 8 -2.94 -50.68 -2.00
N TRP A 9 -3.35 -50.46 -0.75
CA TRP A 9 -3.85 -49.19 -0.22
C TRP A 9 -2.92 -48.06 -0.68
N GLY A 10 -3.36 -47.13 -1.53
CA GLY A 10 -2.55 -45.93 -1.79
C GLY A 10 -2.70 -45.20 -3.13
N VAL A 11 -3.54 -45.63 -4.06
CA VAL A 11 -3.78 -44.85 -5.28
C VAL A 11 -5.22 -44.33 -5.27
N THR A 12 -5.44 -43.15 -4.68
CA THR A 12 -6.62 -42.36 -5.03
C THR A 12 -6.42 -41.92 -6.48
N SER A 13 -7.22 -42.49 -7.38
CA SER A 13 -7.22 -42.14 -8.80
C SER A 13 -7.38 -40.62 -8.95
N GLU A 14 -6.77 -40.03 -9.97
CA GLU A 14 -6.91 -38.61 -10.28
C GLU A 14 -8.39 -38.18 -10.36
N GLU A 15 -9.23 -39.07 -10.88
CA GLU A 15 -10.68 -38.91 -10.97
C GLU A 15 -11.36 -38.86 -9.60
N GLN A 16 -10.93 -39.71 -8.65
CA GLN A 16 -11.44 -39.70 -7.28
C GLN A 16 -11.06 -38.41 -6.53
N LYS A 17 -9.83 -37.91 -6.75
CA LYS A 17 -9.37 -36.64 -6.19
C LYS A 17 -10.16 -35.46 -6.75
N PHE A 18 -10.42 -35.46 -8.06
CA PHE A 18 -11.22 -34.44 -8.71
C PHE A 18 -12.67 -34.45 -8.21
N SER A 19 -13.31 -35.62 -8.15
CA SER A 19 -14.68 -35.79 -7.66
C SER A 19 -14.83 -35.34 -6.20
N TYR A 20 -13.86 -35.70 -5.34
CA TYR A 20 -13.87 -35.26 -3.95
C TYR A 20 -13.73 -33.74 -3.82
N VAL A 21 -12.76 -33.12 -4.50
CA VAL A 21 -12.55 -31.68 -4.41
C VAL A 21 -13.70 -30.89 -5.02
N SER A 22 -14.26 -31.33 -6.15
CA SER A 22 -15.41 -30.67 -6.77
C SER A 22 -16.65 -30.65 -5.88
N GLN A 23 -16.89 -31.72 -5.12
CA GLN A 23 -18.01 -31.79 -4.17
C GLN A 23 -17.75 -31.03 -2.86
N ALA A 24 -16.48 -30.95 -2.43
CA ALA A 24 -16.09 -30.26 -1.19
C ALA A 24 -15.87 -28.75 -1.37
N LEU A 25 -15.88 -28.23 -2.59
CA LEU A 25 -15.69 -26.80 -2.87
C LEU A 25 -16.88 -25.98 -2.37
N ASP A 26 -16.60 -24.90 -1.65
CA ASP A 26 -17.60 -23.89 -1.31
C ASP A 26 -18.23 -23.33 -2.61
N PRO A 27 -19.56 -23.13 -2.67
CA PRO A 27 -20.22 -22.65 -3.87
C PRO A 27 -19.62 -21.36 -4.46
N ARG A 28 -19.12 -20.45 -3.62
CA ARG A 28 -18.49 -19.20 -4.07
C ARG A 28 -17.18 -19.46 -4.80
N VAL A 29 -16.40 -20.41 -4.31
CA VAL A 29 -15.12 -20.81 -4.89
C VAL A 29 -15.33 -21.69 -6.13
N ALA A 30 -16.37 -22.53 -6.14
CA ALA A 30 -16.73 -23.37 -7.27
C ALA A 30 -17.10 -22.54 -8.52
N VAL A 31 -17.72 -21.37 -8.35
CA VAL A 31 -18.03 -20.45 -9.46
C VAL A 31 -16.75 -19.97 -10.15
N GLU A 32 -15.70 -19.67 -9.40
CA GLU A 32 -14.41 -19.17 -9.93
C GLU A 32 -13.65 -20.21 -10.79
N VAL A 33 -13.94 -21.49 -10.60
CA VAL A 33 -13.33 -22.61 -11.35
C VAL A 33 -14.36 -23.42 -12.14
N ARG A 34 -15.58 -22.90 -12.32
CA ARG A 34 -16.71 -23.61 -12.96
C ARG A 34 -16.36 -24.13 -14.35
N GLU A 35 -15.59 -23.37 -15.12
CA GLU A 35 -15.13 -23.78 -16.46
C GLU A 35 -14.44 -25.16 -16.41
N ILE A 36 -13.59 -25.40 -15.41
CA ILE A 36 -12.81 -26.62 -15.27
C ILE A 36 -13.68 -27.77 -14.77
N ILE A 37 -14.69 -27.46 -13.94
CA ILE A 37 -15.66 -28.43 -13.46
C ILE A 37 -16.57 -28.88 -14.60
N VAL A 38 -17.06 -27.94 -15.42
CA VAL A 38 -17.98 -28.21 -16.53
C VAL A 38 -17.25 -28.82 -17.73
N ASN A 39 -16.06 -28.33 -18.05
CA ASN A 39 -15.23 -28.81 -19.14
C ASN A 39 -14.00 -29.54 -18.56
N THR A 40 -14.24 -30.74 -18.02
CA THR A 40 -13.19 -31.52 -17.35
C THR A 40 -12.15 -31.99 -18.37
N PRO A 41 -10.85 -31.64 -18.21
CA PRO A 41 -9.79 -32.12 -19.08
C PRO A 41 -9.67 -33.65 -19.02
N ALA A 42 -9.43 -34.29 -20.17
CA ALA A 42 -9.32 -35.75 -20.25
C ALA A 42 -8.10 -36.33 -19.50
N GLU A 43 -7.04 -35.54 -19.33
CA GLU A 43 -5.85 -35.88 -18.55
C GLU A 43 -5.52 -34.77 -17.55
N ASN A 44 -4.94 -35.12 -16.40
CA ASN A 44 -4.47 -34.16 -15.40
C ASN A 44 -5.59 -33.25 -14.82
N ALA A 45 -6.85 -33.71 -14.80
CA ALA A 45 -8.02 -32.94 -14.36
C ALA A 45 -7.85 -32.34 -12.96
N TYR A 46 -7.40 -33.17 -11.99
CA TYR A 46 -7.17 -32.72 -10.62
C TYR A 46 -6.03 -31.71 -10.53
N LYS A 47 -4.91 -31.96 -11.23
CA LYS A 47 -3.77 -31.04 -11.23
C LYS A 47 -4.15 -29.69 -11.82
N THR A 48 -4.92 -29.69 -12.91
CA THR A 48 -5.41 -28.48 -13.58
C THR A 48 -6.33 -27.70 -12.66
N LEU A 49 -7.31 -28.37 -12.04
CA LEU A 49 -8.21 -27.78 -11.06
C LEU A 49 -7.43 -27.16 -9.89
N LYS A 50 -6.52 -27.92 -9.27
CA LYS A 50 -5.69 -27.46 -8.16
C LYS A 50 -4.86 -26.22 -8.54
N THR A 51 -4.22 -26.24 -9.70
CA THR A 51 -3.35 -25.15 -10.17
C THR A 51 -4.16 -23.88 -10.39
N GLN A 52 -5.31 -23.99 -11.04
CA GLN A 52 -6.18 -22.84 -11.29
C GLN A 52 -6.82 -22.34 -10.00
N LEU A 53 -7.21 -23.22 -9.09
CA LEU A 53 -7.73 -22.83 -7.78
C LEU A 53 -6.70 -22.02 -6.99
N VAL A 54 -5.47 -22.50 -6.89
CA VAL A 54 -4.37 -21.77 -6.23
C VAL A 54 -4.14 -20.42 -6.92
N LYS A 55 -4.10 -20.40 -8.26
CA LYS A 55 -3.92 -19.16 -9.02
C LYS A 55 -5.02 -18.15 -8.72
N ARG A 56 -6.29 -18.54 -8.83
CA ARG A 56 -7.45 -17.67 -8.61
C ARG A 56 -7.50 -17.16 -7.17
N LEU A 57 -7.25 -18.03 -6.19
CA LEU A 57 -7.20 -17.65 -4.78
C LEU A 57 -6.07 -16.66 -4.52
N ASN A 58 -4.87 -16.88 -5.07
CA ASN A 58 -3.77 -15.95 -4.93
C ASN A 58 -4.10 -14.57 -5.54
N THR A 59 -4.66 -14.54 -6.75
CA THR A 59 -5.11 -13.29 -7.39
C THR A 59 -6.18 -12.58 -6.57
N PHE A 60 -7.14 -13.32 -6.01
CA PHE A 60 -8.16 -12.74 -5.14
C PHE A 60 -7.56 -12.14 -3.86
N GLN A 61 -6.63 -12.83 -3.21
CA GLN A 61 -5.93 -12.32 -2.04
C GLN A 61 -5.10 -11.07 -2.37
N GLU A 62 -4.36 -11.09 -3.49
CA GLU A 62 -3.61 -9.92 -3.97
C GLU A 62 -4.53 -8.72 -4.19
N GLN A 63 -5.67 -8.90 -4.87
CA GLN A 63 -6.63 -7.83 -5.09
C GLN A 63 -7.23 -7.30 -3.79
N LYS A 64 -7.52 -8.18 -2.83
CA LYS A 64 -8.02 -7.79 -1.52
C LYS A 64 -6.98 -6.97 -0.75
N THR A 65 -5.75 -7.48 -0.66
CA THR A 65 -4.64 -6.78 0.00
C THR A 65 -4.38 -5.44 -0.68
N ARG A 66 -4.37 -5.40 -2.02
CA ARG A 66 -4.28 -4.17 -2.80
C ARG A 66 -5.32 -3.13 -2.39
N ARG A 67 -6.60 -3.52 -2.35
CA ARG A 67 -7.68 -2.60 -1.95
C ARG A 67 -7.50 -2.09 -0.53
N LEU A 68 -7.04 -2.94 0.39
CA LEU A 68 -6.73 -2.53 1.77
C LEU A 68 -5.62 -1.47 1.79
N LEU A 69 -4.53 -1.69 1.06
CA LEU A 69 -3.42 -0.73 0.97
C LEU A 69 -3.84 0.58 0.28
N GLU A 70 -4.75 0.52 -0.70
CA GLU A 70 -5.33 1.69 -1.37
C GLU A 70 -6.24 2.52 -0.45
N MET A 71 -6.75 1.95 0.65
CA MET A 71 -7.53 2.69 1.65
C MET A 71 -6.66 3.34 2.73
N GLU A 72 -5.40 2.93 2.85
CA GLU A 72 -4.51 3.36 3.93
C GLU A 72 -3.96 4.78 3.68
N GLU A 73 -4.09 5.69 4.64
CA GLU A 73 -3.70 7.10 4.51
C GLU A 73 -2.47 7.44 5.35
N MET A 74 -1.52 8.23 4.84
CA MET A 74 -0.28 8.52 5.57
C MET A 74 -0.51 9.18 6.94
N GLY A 75 -1.44 10.14 7.02
CA GLY A 75 -1.67 10.94 8.22
C GLY A 75 -0.42 11.73 8.63
N ASP A 76 -0.18 11.87 9.94
CA ASP A 76 0.99 12.56 10.51
C ASP A 76 2.25 11.68 10.62
N ARG A 77 2.22 10.48 10.04
CA ARG A 77 3.34 9.53 10.12
C ARG A 77 4.50 9.99 9.25
N LYS A 78 5.72 9.69 9.68
CA LYS A 78 6.90 9.84 8.82
C LYS A 78 6.78 8.93 7.58
N PRO A 79 7.25 9.35 6.40
CA PRO A 79 7.28 8.53 5.20
C PRO A 79 7.88 7.13 5.39
N SER A 80 8.95 6.97 6.17
CA SER A 80 9.55 5.67 6.49
C SER A 80 8.65 4.79 7.37
N GLN A 81 7.96 5.37 8.33
CA GLN A 81 7.02 4.65 9.19
C GLN A 81 5.81 4.17 8.37
N PHE A 82 5.32 5.02 7.48
CA PHE A 82 4.24 4.67 6.57
C PHE A 82 4.64 3.53 5.62
N LEU A 83 5.85 3.57 5.07
CA LEU A 83 6.38 2.49 4.23
C LEU A 83 6.38 1.14 4.98
N ARG A 84 6.93 1.11 6.20
CA ARG A 84 6.98 -0.12 7.01
C ARG A 84 5.59 -0.65 7.32
N HIS A 85 4.63 0.25 7.54
CA HIS A 85 3.24 -0.12 7.75
C HIS A 85 2.64 -0.79 6.50
N LEU A 86 2.84 -0.19 5.31
CA LEU A 86 2.42 -0.80 4.04
C LEU A 86 3.10 -2.14 3.80
N GLN A 87 4.39 -2.29 4.08
CA GLN A 87 5.12 -3.57 3.96
C GLN A 87 4.52 -4.65 4.87
N THR A 88 4.15 -4.27 6.11
CA THR A 88 3.52 -5.18 7.07
C THR A 88 2.15 -5.66 6.57
N LEU A 89 1.36 -4.77 5.98
CA LEU A 89 0.04 -5.10 5.42
C LEU A 89 0.13 -5.90 4.11
N ALA A 90 1.11 -5.58 3.27
CA ALA A 90 1.34 -6.25 1.99
C ALA A 90 1.80 -7.70 2.17
N GLY A 91 2.71 -7.93 3.13
CA GLY A 91 3.37 -9.21 3.33
C GLY A 91 4.07 -9.66 2.04
N THR A 92 3.82 -10.90 1.61
CA THR A 92 4.33 -11.46 0.34
C THR A 92 3.29 -11.42 -0.79
N THR A 93 2.16 -10.75 -0.57
CA THR A 93 0.99 -10.83 -1.46
C THR A 93 1.07 -9.82 -2.61
N VAL A 94 1.76 -8.71 -2.40
CA VAL A 94 1.82 -7.58 -3.35
C VAL A 94 3.28 -7.36 -3.76
N SER A 95 3.50 -6.96 -5.03
CA SER A 95 4.85 -6.70 -5.54
C SER A 95 5.45 -5.41 -4.98
N ASP A 96 6.78 -5.39 -4.85
CA ASP A 96 7.53 -4.19 -4.43
C ASP A 96 7.30 -2.99 -5.34
N SER A 97 7.10 -3.22 -6.65
CA SER A 97 6.81 -2.16 -7.61
C SER A 97 5.47 -1.47 -7.31
N MET A 98 4.44 -2.25 -7.00
CA MET A 98 3.14 -1.72 -6.64
C MET A 98 3.19 -1.01 -5.29
N LEU A 99 3.88 -1.59 -4.31
CA LEU A 99 4.11 -0.97 -3.01
C LEU A 99 4.80 0.39 -3.15
N ARG A 100 5.83 0.47 -4.00
CA ARG A 100 6.53 1.71 -4.34
C ARG A 100 5.59 2.74 -4.93
N THR A 101 4.76 2.36 -5.90
CA THR A 101 3.77 3.26 -6.51
C THR A 101 2.77 3.78 -5.48
N LEU A 102 2.22 2.91 -4.64
CA LEU A 102 1.29 3.31 -3.59
C LEU A 102 1.94 4.26 -2.60
N TRP A 103 3.13 3.93 -2.11
CA TRP A 103 3.85 4.78 -1.17
C TRP A 103 4.13 6.17 -1.76
N PHE A 104 4.63 6.24 -3.00
CA PHE A 104 4.89 7.50 -3.69
C PHE A 104 3.63 8.34 -3.84
N SER A 105 2.51 7.72 -4.22
CA SER A 105 1.23 8.41 -4.45
C SER A 105 0.68 9.13 -3.22
N ARG A 106 1.11 8.74 -2.01
CA ARG A 106 0.68 9.35 -0.74
C ARG A 106 1.57 10.48 -0.27
N LEU A 107 2.75 10.66 -0.87
CA LEU A 107 3.65 11.75 -0.50
C LEU A 107 3.14 13.08 -1.08
N PRO A 108 3.41 14.21 -0.44
CA PRO A 108 3.15 15.52 -1.02
C PRO A 108 3.86 15.71 -2.37
N SER A 109 3.25 16.42 -3.30
CA SER A 109 3.78 16.60 -4.67
C SER A 109 5.20 17.16 -4.70
N SER A 110 5.53 18.10 -3.81
CA SER A 110 6.88 18.67 -3.68
C SER A 110 7.92 17.59 -3.37
N MET A 111 7.59 16.66 -2.47
CA MET A 111 8.46 15.54 -2.10
C MET A 111 8.57 14.53 -3.24
N GLN A 112 7.45 14.22 -3.92
CA GLN A 112 7.48 13.33 -5.09
C GLN A 112 8.42 13.85 -6.17
N THR A 113 8.39 15.15 -6.49
CA THR A 113 9.28 15.75 -7.49
C THR A 113 10.76 15.61 -7.10
N MET A 114 11.10 15.85 -5.84
CA MET A 114 12.49 15.71 -5.37
C MET A 114 12.98 14.27 -5.43
N LEU A 115 12.13 13.31 -5.03
CA LEU A 115 12.47 11.89 -5.02
C LEU A 115 12.45 11.27 -6.43
N ALA A 116 11.71 11.84 -7.38
CA ALA A 116 11.64 11.36 -8.76
C ALA A 116 12.98 11.46 -9.50
N ALA A 117 13.92 12.28 -9.02
CA ALA A 117 15.29 12.35 -9.52
C ALA A 117 16.21 11.24 -8.95
N GLN A 118 15.72 10.41 -8.04
CA GLN A 118 16.51 9.41 -7.30
C GLN A 118 15.95 7.99 -7.49
N GLN A 119 15.49 7.65 -8.70
CA GLN A 119 14.78 6.40 -8.97
C GLN A 119 15.64 5.13 -8.78
N ASP A 120 16.96 5.27 -8.84
CA ASP A 120 17.92 4.16 -8.72
C ASP A 120 18.05 3.65 -7.27
N LEU A 121 17.54 4.40 -6.30
CA LEU A 121 17.61 4.05 -4.89
C LEU A 121 16.55 3.01 -4.51
N SER A 122 16.92 2.19 -3.52
CA SER A 122 15.97 1.28 -2.86
C SER A 122 14.83 2.08 -2.21
N LEU A 123 13.68 1.43 -2.03
CA LEU A 123 12.50 2.08 -1.48
C LEU A 123 12.72 2.54 -0.02
N GLU A 124 13.51 1.79 0.74
CA GLU A 124 13.91 2.11 2.11
C GLU A 124 14.75 3.38 2.15
N ARG A 125 15.74 3.49 1.25
CA ARG A 125 16.61 4.68 1.16
C ARG A 125 15.84 5.91 0.71
N LEU A 126 14.87 5.75 -0.19
CA LEU A 126 13.96 6.84 -0.56
C LEU A 126 13.11 7.29 0.63
N ALA A 127 12.68 6.37 1.48
CA ALA A 127 11.91 6.71 2.66
C ALA A 127 12.75 7.44 3.71
N ASP A 128 14.02 7.06 3.89
CA ASP A 128 14.97 7.81 4.74
C ASP A 128 15.21 9.24 4.23
N LEU A 129 15.31 9.41 2.90
CA LEU A 129 15.43 10.73 2.28
C LEU A 129 14.14 11.55 2.43
N ALA A 130 12.99 10.92 2.26
CA ALA A 130 11.68 11.53 2.46
C ALA A 130 11.52 12.05 3.90
N ASP A 131 11.94 11.26 4.89
CA ASP A 131 11.97 11.69 6.30
C ASP A 131 12.89 12.91 6.51
N SER A 132 14.06 12.91 5.88
CA SER A 132 15.01 14.04 5.96
C SER A 132 14.41 15.31 5.36
N ILE A 133 13.72 15.20 4.22
CA ILE A 133 13.00 16.31 3.59
C ILE A 133 11.90 16.83 4.51
N LEU A 134 11.13 15.92 5.13
CA LEU A 134 10.05 16.28 6.06
C LEU A 134 10.60 17.04 7.28
N ASP A 135 11.70 16.57 7.87
CA ASP A 135 12.32 17.22 9.03
C ASP A 135 12.85 18.64 8.66
N LEU A 136 13.43 18.80 7.47
CA LEU A 136 13.91 20.11 6.98
C LEU A 136 12.77 21.09 6.68
N THR A 137 11.64 20.61 6.14
CA THR A 137 10.49 21.45 5.81
C THR A 137 9.66 21.81 7.04
N GLY A 138 9.51 20.89 8.00
CA GLY A 138 8.88 21.14 9.30
C GLY A 138 9.61 22.24 10.09
N ASN A 139 10.95 22.23 10.09
CA ASN A 139 11.75 23.27 10.74
C ASN A 139 11.65 24.65 10.06
N ARG A 140 11.35 24.72 8.76
CA ARG A 140 11.19 26.00 8.06
C ARG A 140 9.87 26.70 8.39
N ALA A 141 8.79 25.93 8.59
CA ALA A 141 7.49 26.49 8.92
C ALA A 141 7.48 27.15 10.31
N THR A 142 8.19 26.57 11.29
CA THR A 142 8.28 27.12 12.65
C THR A 142 9.11 28.40 12.72
N VAL A 143 10.22 28.48 11.97
CA VAL A 143 11.08 29.69 11.93
C VAL A 143 10.36 30.87 11.27
N ALA A 144 9.60 30.64 10.19
CA ALA A 144 8.83 31.70 9.54
C ALA A 144 7.72 32.27 10.44
N ALA A 145 7.09 31.43 11.27
CA ALA A 145 6.05 31.87 12.20
C ALA A 145 6.60 32.78 13.32
N ILE A 146 7.79 32.48 13.85
CA ILE A 146 8.42 33.29 14.91
C ILE A 146 8.87 34.65 14.37
N ALA A 147 9.43 34.69 13.15
CA ALA A 147 9.87 35.96 12.53
C ALA A 147 8.70 36.92 12.26
N ASN A 148 7.52 36.41 11.90
CA ASN A 148 6.35 37.25 11.65
C ASN A 148 5.77 37.87 12.94
N ILE A 149 5.85 37.18 14.08
CA ILE A 149 5.34 37.69 15.36
C ILE A 149 6.22 38.85 15.84
N ASP A 150 7.54 38.73 15.72
CA ASP A 150 8.48 39.76 16.17
C ASP A 150 8.35 41.03 15.31
N VAL A 151 8.34 40.89 13.98
CA VAL A 151 8.23 42.02 13.04
C VAL A 151 6.87 42.73 13.16
N ALA A 152 5.76 41.99 13.26
CA ALA A 152 4.44 42.60 13.43
C ALA A 152 4.32 43.38 14.75
N SER A 153 4.89 42.85 15.84
CA SER A 153 4.92 43.54 17.13
C SER A 153 5.78 44.80 17.12
N GLN A 154 6.92 44.77 16.43
CA GLN A 154 7.81 45.94 16.27
C GLN A 154 7.18 47.01 15.38
N ILE A 155 6.52 46.64 14.29
CA ILE A 155 5.77 47.58 13.45
C ILE A 155 4.67 48.25 14.27
N GLN A 156 3.94 47.50 15.10
CA GLN A 156 2.90 48.06 15.97
C GLN A 156 3.47 49.01 17.03
N GLN A 157 4.64 48.69 17.62
CA GLN A 157 5.34 49.56 18.56
C GLN A 157 5.84 50.86 17.93
N ILE A 158 6.31 50.82 16.68
CA ILE A 158 6.81 52.01 15.97
C ILE A 158 5.65 52.89 15.47
N LEU A 159 4.54 52.29 15.02
CA LEU A 159 3.37 53.03 14.52
C LEU A 159 2.53 53.65 15.62
N SER A 160 2.62 53.15 16.86
CA SER A 160 1.89 53.68 18.01
C SER A 160 2.18 55.17 18.30
N PRO A 161 3.43 55.59 18.52
CA PRO A 161 3.74 57.00 18.80
C PRO A 161 3.42 57.91 17.61
N LEU A 162 3.54 57.42 16.37
CA LEU A 162 3.22 58.19 15.16
C LEU A 162 1.71 58.47 15.02
N HIS A 163 0.83 57.54 15.41
CA HIS A 163 -0.61 57.82 15.38
C HIS A 163 -1.00 58.89 16.41
N GLU A 164 -0.32 58.90 17.56
CA GLU A 164 -0.59 59.82 18.65
C GLU A 164 -0.13 61.25 18.28
N GLU A 165 1.01 61.34 17.61
CA GLU A 165 1.54 62.60 17.10
C GLU A 165 0.64 63.20 15.98
N LEU A 166 0.15 62.36 15.07
CA LEU A 166 -0.80 62.81 14.03
C LEU A 166 -2.16 63.25 14.63
N ALA A 167 -2.64 62.58 15.68
CA ALA A 167 -3.88 62.96 16.37
C ALA A 167 -3.75 64.31 17.10
N ASN A 168 -2.55 64.62 17.63
CA ASN A 168 -2.28 65.89 18.31
C ASN A 168 -2.02 67.06 17.36
N LEU A 169 -1.59 66.80 16.11
CA LEU A 169 -1.32 67.82 15.10
C LEU A 169 -2.56 68.29 14.34
N TRP A 170 -3.66 67.54 14.38
CA TRP A 170 -4.94 67.95 13.80
C TRP A 170 -6.11 67.72 14.77
N PRO A 171 -6.26 68.55 15.81
CA PRO A 171 -7.47 68.55 16.60
C PRO A 171 -8.63 69.06 15.72
N SER A 172 -9.75 68.34 15.72
CA SER A 172 -10.97 68.68 14.98
C SER A 172 -11.54 70.04 15.38
#